data_AF-A0A0Q8ZUK2-F1
#
_entry.id   AF-A0A0Q8ZUK2-F1
#
_cell.length_a   1.000
_cell.length_b   1.000
_cell.length_c   1.000
_cell.angle_alpha   90.00
_cell.angle_beta   90.00
_cell.angle_gamma   90.00
#
_symmetry.space_group_name_H-M   'P 1'
#
loop_
_entity.id
_entity.type
_entity.pdbx_description
1 polymer ?
#
loop_
_entity_poly.entity_id
_entity_poly.type
_entity_poly.pdbx_seq_one_letter_code
_entity_poly.pdbx_strand_id
1 'polypeptide(L)'
;MKKVILFFIICFSFLNHSNAQSQAPVSNLYKGTVDGKIPVTVYIKTEENQCTADLMFTAMYRYNKSNNWIQLNITQNKKKENEFVLVEHDFSGVLILKKTGNTYTGLWISSDAKKQLPVDLKEASMTKKELENYEKIMEKVNYENNDC
;
A
#
# COMPACT_ATOMS: atom_id res chain seq x y z
N MET A 1 69.98 -8.03 9.14
CA MET A 1 68.91 -8.78 9.83
C MET A 1 68.47 -7.93 11.02
N LYS A 2 67.24 -7.46 11.24
CA LYS A 2 65.90 -7.68 10.67
C LYS A 2 65.19 -6.32 10.68
N LYS A 3 64.58 -5.95 9.56
CA LYS A 3 63.51 -4.94 9.46
C LYS A 3 62.19 -5.66 9.71
N VAL A 4 61.34 -5.22 10.64
CA VAL A 4 59.86 -5.38 10.60
C VAL A 4 59.29 -4.31 11.54
N ILE A 5 58.93 -3.12 11.06
CA ILE A 5 57.57 -2.71 10.67
C ILE A 5 56.56 -2.95 11.80
N LEU A 6 56.35 -1.93 12.64
CA LEU A 6 55.21 -1.82 13.56
C LEU A 6 54.39 -0.59 13.13
N PHE A 7 53.54 -0.76 12.13
CA PHE A 7 52.62 0.27 11.68
C PHE A 7 51.42 -0.39 11.00
N PHE A 8 50.48 -0.94 11.78
CA PHE A 8 49.18 -1.41 11.29
C PHE A 8 48.18 -1.54 12.44
N ILE A 9 47.93 -0.45 13.16
CA ILE A 9 46.75 -0.31 14.02
C ILE A 9 46.24 1.10 13.77
N ILE A 10 44.92 1.25 13.60
CA ILE A 10 44.18 2.50 13.28
C ILE A 10 44.03 2.74 11.77
N CYS A 11 43.11 2.01 11.11
CA CYS A 11 42.34 2.52 9.96
C CYS A 11 41.17 1.62 9.50
N PHE A 12 40.59 0.78 10.38
CA PHE A 12 39.45 -0.09 10.04
C PHE A 12 38.18 0.21 10.84
N SER A 13 37.99 1.45 11.27
CA SER A 13 36.84 1.87 12.08
C SER A 13 36.02 2.99 11.46
N PHE A 14 35.90 3.02 10.12
CA PHE A 14 35.06 4.01 9.42
C PHE A 14 34.29 3.43 8.22
N LEU A 15 33.70 2.25 8.35
CA LEU A 15 32.68 1.76 7.40
C LEU A 15 31.58 0.98 8.13
N ASN A 16 31.05 1.54 9.22
CA ASN A 16 29.70 1.21 9.68
C ASN A 16 28.83 2.46 9.53
N HIS A 17 28.73 2.99 8.31
CA HIS A 17 27.57 3.80 7.97
C HIS A 17 26.44 2.80 7.71
N SER A 18 25.79 2.38 8.80
CA SER A 18 24.48 1.76 8.72
C SER A 18 23.54 2.84 8.17
N ASN A 19 23.45 2.95 6.85
CA ASN A 19 22.36 3.69 6.23
C ASN A 19 21.09 2.95 6.63
N ALA A 20 20.41 3.44 7.67
CA ALA A 20 18.99 3.21 7.86
C ALA A 20 18.27 3.94 6.72
N GLN A 21 18.46 3.44 5.49
CA GLN A 21 17.79 3.96 4.32
C GLN A 21 16.42 3.29 4.29
N SER A 22 15.43 3.96 4.88
CA SER A 22 14.03 3.57 4.74
C SER A 22 13.76 3.34 3.25
N GLN A 23 13.18 2.19 2.90
CA GLN A 23 12.86 1.90 1.51
C GLN A 23 11.95 3.01 0.94
N ALA A 24 12.22 3.43 -0.29
CA ALA A 24 11.36 4.39 -0.97
C ALA A 24 9.93 3.82 -1.06
N PRO A 25 8.88 4.64 -0.87
CA PRO A 25 7.51 4.18 -0.99
C PRO A 25 7.25 3.51 -2.34
N VAL A 26 6.48 2.43 -2.32
CA VAL A 26 6.08 1.68 -3.50
C VAL A 26 4.60 1.89 -3.76
N SER A 27 4.27 2.32 -4.98
CA SER A 27 2.88 2.57 -5.38
C SER A 27 2.47 1.61 -6.49
N ASN A 28 1.32 0.94 -6.30
CA ASN A 28 0.75 0.01 -7.26
C ASN A 28 -0.68 0.42 -7.63
N LEU A 29 -1.04 0.19 -8.89
CA LEU A 29 -2.39 0.38 -9.40
C LEU A 29 -3.01 -0.99 -9.67
N TYR A 30 -4.26 -1.18 -9.25
CA TYR A 30 -5.02 -2.38 -9.53
C TYR A 30 -6.33 -2.00 -10.22
N LYS A 31 -6.73 -2.82 -11.20
CA LYS A 31 -8.00 -2.68 -11.93
C LYS A 31 -8.71 -4.01 -11.91
N GLY A 32 -10.04 -3.96 -11.86
CA GLY A 32 -10.84 -5.19 -11.83
C GLY A 32 -12.31 -4.90 -11.60
N THR A 33 -13.00 -5.80 -10.91
CA THR A 33 -14.45 -5.72 -10.74
C THR A 33 -14.93 -6.11 -9.35
N VAL A 34 -16.07 -5.53 -8.96
CA VAL A 34 -16.96 -6.03 -7.91
C VAL A 34 -18.16 -6.69 -8.58
N ASP A 35 -18.60 -7.86 -8.11
CA ASP A 35 -19.67 -8.69 -8.70
C ASP A 35 -19.42 -9.11 -10.16
N GLY A 36 -18.17 -9.11 -10.63
CA GLY A 36 -17.83 -9.40 -12.03
C GLY A 36 -18.32 -8.34 -13.04
N LYS A 37 -18.99 -7.28 -12.58
CA LYS A 37 -19.71 -6.33 -13.44
C LYS A 37 -19.37 -4.87 -13.17
N ILE A 38 -19.04 -4.53 -11.93
CA ILE A 38 -18.85 -3.16 -11.51
C ILE A 38 -17.35 -2.86 -11.57
N PRO A 39 -16.86 -2.15 -12.61
CA PRO A 39 -15.44 -1.91 -12.77
C PRO A 39 -14.93 -0.96 -11.69
N VAL A 40 -13.79 -1.29 -11.09
CA VAL A 40 -13.13 -0.51 -10.04
C VAL A 40 -11.65 -0.31 -10.35
N THR A 41 -11.11 0.77 -9.79
CA THR A 41 -9.67 1.08 -9.78
C THR A 41 -9.24 1.30 -8.34
N VAL A 42 -8.16 0.65 -7.92
CA VAL A 42 -7.57 0.77 -6.58
C VAL A 42 -6.14 1.25 -6.72
N TYR A 43 -5.78 2.29 -5.96
CA TYR A 43 -4.41 2.78 -5.84
C TYR A 43 -3.93 2.51 -4.42
N ILE A 44 -2.78 1.86 -4.28
CA ILE A 44 -2.17 1.51 -2.98
C ILE A 44 -0.75 2.04 -2.95
N LYS A 45 -0.42 2.81 -1.91
CA LYS A 45 0.93 3.20 -1.54
C LYS A 45 1.36 2.39 -0.32
N THR A 46 2.53 1.78 -0.40
CA THR A 46 3.16 1.00 0.67
C THR A 46 4.43 1.72 1.09
N GLU A 47 4.61 1.94 2.38
CA GLU A 47 5.83 2.55 2.93
C GLU A 47 6.16 1.92 4.29
N GLU A 48 7.42 2.01 4.71
CA GLU A 48 7.80 1.58 6.06
C GLU A 48 7.15 2.52 7.09
N ASN A 49 6.56 1.93 8.12
CA ASN A 49 6.07 2.71 9.24
C ASN A 49 7.29 3.28 10.01
N GLN A 50 7.26 4.57 10.33
CA GLN A 50 8.40 5.23 10.98
C GLN A 50 8.49 4.95 12.48
N CYS A 51 7.39 4.47 13.07
CA CYS A 51 7.28 4.14 14.49
C CYS A 51 7.38 2.64 14.75
N THR A 52 6.87 1.83 13.82
CA THR A 52 6.92 0.37 13.89
C THR A 52 7.72 -0.14 12.69
N ALA A 53 8.54 -1.18 12.82
CA ALA A 53 9.24 -1.76 11.67
C ALA A 53 8.29 -2.53 10.70
N ASP A 54 6.98 -2.24 10.76
CA ASP A 54 5.93 -2.84 9.94
C ASP A 54 5.72 -2.03 8.65
N LEU A 55 5.05 -2.63 7.66
CA LEU A 55 4.60 -1.89 6.48
C LEU A 55 3.31 -1.13 6.78
N MET A 56 3.27 0.14 6.36
CA MET A 56 2.08 0.98 6.32
C MET A 56 1.49 0.97 4.91
N PHE A 57 0.16 0.80 4.84
CA PHE A 57 -0.58 0.80 3.58
C PHE A 57 -1.59 1.95 3.58
N THR A 58 -1.45 2.84 2.62
CA THR A 58 -2.42 3.90 2.35
C THR A 58 -3.07 3.61 1.00
N ALA A 59 -4.39 3.64 0.93
CA ALA A 59 -5.06 3.37 -0.33
C ALA A 59 -6.35 4.16 -0.49
N MET A 60 -6.75 4.24 -1.74
CA MET A 60 -8.05 4.73 -2.17
C MET A 60 -8.54 3.89 -3.33
N TYR A 61 -9.85 3.80 -3.49
CA TYR A 61 -10.43 3.18 -4.67
C TYR A 61 -11.63 3.95 -5.21
N ARG A 62 -11.99 3.67 -6.46
CA ARG A 62 -13.20 4.22 -7.08
C ARG A 62 -13.92 3.19 -7.91
N TYR A 63 -15.23 3.38 -8.02
CA TYR A 63 -16.02 2.82 -9.11
C TYR A 63 -15.72 3.61 -10.39
N ASN A 64 -15.38 2.94 -11.50
CA ASN A 64 -14.90 3.64 -12.69
C ASN A 64 -15.95 4.56 -13.35
N LYS A 65 -17.24 4.35 -13.07
CA LYS A 65 -18.33 5.25 -13.49
C LYS A 65 -18.44 6.52 -12.64
N SER A 66 -17.75 6.56 -11.50
CA SER A 66 -17.67 7.71 -10.60
C SER A 66 -16.29 8.36 -10.68
N ASN A 67 -16.25 9.67 -10.46
CA ASN A 67 -15.00 10.40 -10.29
C ASN A 67 -14.59 10.51 -8.81
N ASN A 68 -15.43 10.04 -7.90
CA ASN A 68 -15.17 10.12 -6.47
C ASN A 68 -14.29 8.95 -6.02
N TRP A 69 -13.25 9.27 -5.27
CA TRP A 69 -12.36 8.32 -4.63
C TRP A 69 -12.77 8.12 -3.19
N ILE A 70 -12.74 6.86 -2.75
CA ILE A 70 -13.06 6.43 -1.40
C ILE A 70 -11.75 6.03 -0.74
N GLN A 71 -11.39 6.69 0.35
CA GLN A 71 -10.24 6.31 1.16
C GLN A 71 -10.49 4.97 1.85
N LEU A 72 -9.42 4.18 2.01
CA LEU A 72 -9.46 2.88 2.66
C LEU A 72 -8.57 2.86 3.90
N ASN A 73 -9.14 2.44 5.02
CA ASN A 73 -8.42 2.09 6.23
C ASN A 73 -7.99 0.63 6.12
N ILE A 74 -6.68 0.39 5.96
CA ILE A 74 -6.13 -0.96 5.68
C ILE A 74 -5.57 -1.59 6.94
N THR A 75 -5.86 -2.87 7.13
CA THR A 75 -5.19 -3.73 8.10
C THR A 75 -4.73 -5.01 7.43
N GLN A 76 -3.43 -5.31 7.51
CA GLN A 76 -2.84 -6.57 7.07
C GLN A 76 -2.94 -7.63 8.19
N ASN A 77 -3.24 -8.87 7.83
CA ASN A 77 -3.28 -9.97 8.78
C ASN A 77 -1.85 -10.40 9.18
N LYS A 78 -1.50 -10.21 10.46
CA LYS A 78 -0.16 -10.55 10.99
C LYS A 78 0.20 -12.04 10.94
N LYS A 79 -0.80 -12.95 10.85
CA LYS A 79 -0.55 -14.40 10.75
C LYS A 79 -0.43 -14.88 9.31
N LYS A 80 -0.99 -14.10 8.37
CA LYS A 80 -1.06 -14.42 6.94
C LYS A 80 -0.94 -13.12 6.17
N GLU A 81 0.29 -12.67 5.96
CA GLU A 81 0.59 -11.33 5.44
C GLU A 81 0.00 -11.06 4.05
N ASN A 82 -0.45 -12.08 3.33
CA ASN A 82 -1.16 -11.87 2.08
C ASN A 82 -2.68 -11.65 2.23
N GLU A 83 -3.23 -11.64 3.44
CA GLU A 83 -4.63 -11.34 3.71
C GLU A 83 -4.79 -9.92 4.29
N PHE A 84 -5.77 -9.19 3.79
CA PHE A 84 -6.00 -7.78 4.10
C PHE A 84 -7.48 -7.52 4.36
N VAL A 85 -7.76 -6.60 5.27
CA VAL A 85 -9.06 -5.96 5.43
C VAL A 85 -8.90 -4.49 5.07
N LEU A 86 -9.76 -3.99 4.19
CA LEU A 86 -9.76 -2.60 3.73
C LEU A 86 -11.15 -2.03 3.99
N VAL A 87 -11.27 -1.16 4.99
CA VAL A 87 -12.55 -0.57 5.40
C VAL A 87 -12.70 0.78 4.70
N GLU A 88 -13.85 1.01 4.06
CA GLU A 88 -14.17 2.31 3.49
C GLU A 88 -14.24 3.37 4.58
N HIS A 89 -13.72 4.58 4.31
CA HIS A 89 -13.96 5.73 5.17
C HIS A 89 -15.48 5.93 5.39
N ASP A 90 -15.88 6.35 6.59
CA ASP A 90 -17.27 6.36 7.09
C ASP A 90 -18.00 5.00 7.15
N PHE A 91 -17.28 3.89 6.98
CA PHE A 91 -17.80 2.52 7.10
C PHE A 91 -19.05 2.25 6.25
N SER A 92 -19.00 2.56 4.95
CA SER A 92 -20.04 2.15 3.99
C SER A 92 -19.89 0.71 3.49
N GLY A 93 -18.69 0.13 3.64
CA GLY A 93 -18.38 -1.23 3.21
C GLY A 93 -16.98 -1.65 3.62
N VAL A 94 -16.70 -2.94 3.46
CA VAL A 94 -15.39 -3.54 3.76
C VAL A 94 -14.98 -4.50 2.65
N LEU A 95 -13.71 -4.44 2.24
CA LEU A 95 -13.09 -5.42 1.38
C LEU A 95 -12.24 -6.38 2.23
N ILE A 96 -12.49 -7.67 2.11
CA ILE A 96 -11.63 -8.72 2.69
C ILE A 96 -10.95 -9.41 1.52
N LEU A 97 -9.65 -9.16 1.35
CA LEU A 97 -8.90 -9.53 0.14
C LEU A 97 -7.67 -10.39 0.47
N LYS A 98 -7.37 -11.32 -0.43
CA LYS A 98 -6.13 -12.10 -0.43
C LYS A 98 -5.29 -11.75 -1.65
N LYS A 99 -4.04 -11.35 -1.42
CA LYS A 99 -3.02 -11.16 -2.45
C LYS A 99 -2.44 -12.50 -2.90
N THR A 100 -2.44 -12.76 -4.20
CA THR A 100 -1.74 -13.92 -4.81
C THR A 100 -1.01 -13.43 -6.05
N GLY A 101 0.33 -13.41 -5.99
CA GLY A 101 1.14 -12.75 -7.02
C GLY A 101 0.69 -11.30 -7.21
N ASN A 102 0.30 -10.93 -8.43
CA ASN A 102 -0.09 -9.57 -8.80
C ASN A 102 -1.62 -9.37 -8.80
N THR A 103 -2.35 -10.20 -8.04
CA THR A 103 -3.81 -10.16 -7.96
C THR A 103 -4.28 -10.04 -6.52
N TYR A 104 -5.43 -9.39 -6.32
CA TYR A 104 -6.21 -9.47 -5.09
C TYR A 104 -7.58 -10.06 -5.42
N THR A 105 -7.98 -11.06 -4.65
CA THR A 105 -9.32 -11.66 -4.76
C THR A 105 -9.98 -11.75 -3.39
N GLY A 106 -11.31 -11.68 -3.35
CA GLY A 106 -12.02 -11.78 -2.09
C GLY A 106 -13.46 -11.26 -2.17
N LEU A 107 -13.89 -10.57 -1.13
CA LEU A 107 -15.27 -10.07 -1.00
C LEU A 107 -15.29 -8.58 -0.67
N TRP A 108 -16.24 -7.87 -1.26
CA TRP A 108 -16.77 -6.62 -0.75
C TRP A 108 -18.04 -6.91 0.02
N ILE A 109 -18.17 -6.39 1.24
CA ILE A 109 -19.31 -6.62 2.13
C ILE A 109 -19.88 -5.26 2.50
N SER A 110 -21.20 -5.08 2.33
CA SER A 110 -21.87 -3.84 2.75
C SER A 110 -21.78 -3.66 4.26
N SER A 111 -21.84 -2.41 4.74
CA SER A 111 -21.77 -2.11 6.18
C SER A 111 -22.87 -2.76 7.02
N ASP A 112 -24.01 -3.08 6.42
CA ASP A 112 -25.11 -3.83 7.04
C ASP A 112 -25.02 -5.37 6.83
N ALA A 113 -23.94 -5.84 6.22
CA ALA A 113 -23.63 -7.22 5.88
C ALA A 113 -24.64 -7.95 4.95
N LYS A 114 -25.66 -7.25 4.42
CA LYS A 114 -26.69 -7.87 3.56
C LYS A 114 -26.20 -8.17 2.15
N LYS A 115 -25.19 -7.46 1.66
CA LYS A 115 -24.58 -7.68 0.34
C LYS A 115 -23.15 -8.16 0.53
N GLN A 116 -22.82 -9.26 -0.13
CA GLN A 116 -21.47 -9.78 -0.23
C GLN A 116 -21.20 -10.05 -1.71
N LEU A 117 -20.25 -9.33 -2.28
CA LEU A 117 -19.99 -9.33 -3.71
C LEU A 117 -18.54 -9.79 -3.95
N PRO A 118 -18.28 -10.69 -4.90
CA PRO A 118 -16.93 -11.11 -5.22
C PRO A 118 -16.11 -9.94 -5.77
N VAL A 119 -14.84 -9.89 -5.39
CA VAL A 119 -13.87 -8.91 -5.86
C VAL A 119 -12.73 -9.64 -6.55
N ASP A 120 -12.38 -9.17 -7.74
CA ASP A 120 -11.20 -9.59 -8.49
C ASP A 120 -10.47 -8.34 -8.98
N LEU A 121 -9.20 -8.20 -8.62
CA LEU A 121 -8.33 -7.10 -8.96
C LEU A 121 -7.01 -7.63 -9.48
N LYS A 122 -6.52 -7.05 -10.57
CA LYS A 122 -5.21 -7.35 -11.15
C LYS A 122 -4.38 -6.07 -11.25
N GLU A 123 -3.10 -6.20 -10.94
CA GLU A 123 -2.15 -5.11 -11.09
C GLU A 123 -2.12 -4.60 -12.54
N ALA A 124 -2.06 -3.28 -12.67
CA ALA A 124 -2.01 -2.56 -13.93
C ALA A 124 -0.78 -1.66 -13.95
N SER A 125 -0.17 -1.50 -15.12
CA SER A 125 0.89 -0.52 -15.32
C SER A 125 0.39 0.89 -15.12
N MET A 126 1.27 1.77 -14.66
CA MET A 126 1.00 3.17 -14.41
C MET A 126 2.13 4.00 -14.98
N THR A 127 1.79 5.06 -15.71
CA THR A 127 2.77 6.05 -16.16
C THR A 127 3.18 6.96 -15.00
N LYS A 128 4.35 7.62 -15.13
CA LYS A 128 4.80 8.60 -14.12
C LYS A 128 3.77 9.71 -13.88
N LYS A 129 3.13 10.20 -14.95
CA LYS A 129 2.09 11.23 -14.86
C LYS A 129 0.85 10.74 -14.11
N GLU A 130 0.46 9.49 -14.32
CA GLU A 130 -0.65 8.89 -13.56
C GLU A 130 -0.29 8.73 -12.08
N LEU A 131 0.93 8.29 -11.78
CA LEU A 131 1.43 8.19 -10.41
C LEU A 131 1.35 9.54 -9.68
N GLU A 132 1.94 10.59 -10.24
CA GLU A 132 1.92 11.94 -9.69
C GLU A 132 0.47 12.44 -9.48
N ASN A 133 -0.43 12.11 -10.41
CA ASN A 133 -1.84 12.47 -10.30
C ASN A 133 -2.56 11.70 -9.17
N TYR A 134 -2.30 10.40 -9.02
CA TYR A 134 -2.91 9.61 -7.94
C TYR A 134 -2.37 10.01 -6.57
N GLU A 135 -1.09 10.37 -6.45
CA GLU A 135 -0.53 10.90 -5.20
C GLU A 135 -1.24 12.19 -4.78
N LYS A 136 -1.43 13.13 -5.72
CA LYS A 136 -2.18 14.37 -5.47
C LYS A 136 -3.64 14.12 -5.07
N ILE A 137 -4.31 13.17 -5.74
CA ILE A 137 -5.69 12.80 -5.39
C ILE A 137 -5.73 12.19 -3.99
N MET A 138 -4.79 11.30 -3.66
CA MET A 138 -4.75 10.64 -2.35
C MET A 138 -4.52 11.64 -1.22
N GLU A 139 -3.61 12.61 -1.42
CA GLU A 139 -3.41 13.71 -0.47
C GLU A 139 -4.69 14.53 -0.27
N LYS A 140 -5.34 14.92 -1.37
CA LYS A 140 -6.61 15.67 -1.32
C LYS A 140 -7.70 14.89 -0.59
N VAL A 141 -7.91 13.62 -0.94
CA VAL A 141 -8.93 12.77 -0.32
C VAL A 141 -8.63 12.60 1.18
N ASN A 142 -7.36 12.43 1.54
CA ASN A 142 -6.97 12.33 2.94
C ASN A 142 -7.25 13.63 3.71
N TYR A 143 -6.93 14.78 3.13
CA TYR A 143 -7.25 16.09 3.70
C TYR A 143 -8.76 16.25 3.90
N GLU A 144 -9.56 16.02 2.87
CA GLU A 144 -11.03 16.17 2.93
C GLU A 144 -11.70 15.26 3.99
N ASN A 145 -11.11 14.09 4.26
CA ASN A 145 -11.66 13.10 5.19
C ASN A 145 -11.14 13.22 6.63
N ASN A 146 -9.99 13.84 6.86
CA ASN A 146 -9.32 13.80 8.17
C ASN A 146 -8.92 15.18 8.71
N ASP A 147 -8.75 16.18 7.86
CA ASP A 147 -8.34 17.52 8.25
C ASP A 147 -9.56 18.45 8.24
N CYS A 148 -10.12 18.65 9.44
CA CYS A 148 -11.28 19.49 9.73
C CYS A 148 -11.09 20.97 9.35
#